data_AF-A0A661XT47-F1
#
_entry.id   AF-A0A661XT47-F1
#
_cell.length_a   1.000
_cell.length_b   1.000
_cell.length_c   1.000
_cell.angle_alpha   90.00
_cell.angle_beta   90.00
_cell.angle_gamma   90.00
#
_symmetry.space_group_name_H-M   'P 1'
#
loop_
_entity.id
_entity.type
_entity.pdbx_description
1 polymer ?
#
loop_
_entity_poly.entity_id
_entity_poly.type
_entity_poly.pdbx_seq_one_letter_code
_entity_poly.pdbx_strand_id
1 'polypeptide(L)'
;MGKANNKQQIGIYVATSLVVGSMIGSGIFMLPAAMAKIGSISLLGWLFSGVGALLLAIVFSRLSKLVPKTGGPYIYPKEGFGDFIGFLSGWGYWLSILVTNASIAIAFTGYLLVFVPVWSESQVAIIAVPIVVVWLLTWINSRGIKSGGYLQLTTTILKIIPLVIVTIAG
;
A
#
# COMPACT_ATOMS: atom_id res chain seq x y z
N MET A 1 32.04 0.49 18.82
CA MET A 1 30.60 0.19 19.05
C MET A 1 29.88 1.51 19.35
N GLY A 2 29.39 2.20 18.32
CA GLY A 2 28.70 3.49 18.47
C GLY A 2 27.24 3.27 18.85
N LYS A 3 26.79 3.88 19.95
CA LYS A 3 25.39 3.91 20.39
C LYS A 3 24.51 4.41 19.24
N ALA A 4 23.66 3.53 18.70
CA ALA A 4 22.64 3.90 17.74
C ALA A 4 21.68 4.88 18.43
N ASN A 5 21.74 6.13 18.00
CA ASN A 5 20.92 7.22 18.48
C ASN A 5 19.44 6.85 18.25
N ASN A 6 18.61 6.88 19.30
CA ASN A 6 17.22 6.41 19.34
C ASN A 6 16.27 7.34 18.55
N LYS A 7 16.56 7.54 17.26
CA LYS A 7 15.73 8.30 16.32
C LYS A 7 14.65 7.37 15.78
N GLN A 8 13.49 7.38 16.44
CA GLN A 8 12.19 6.94 15.91
C GLN A 8 12.21 5.60 15.13
N GLN A 9 12.65 4.52 15.75
CA GLN A 9 12.52 3.20 15.15
C GLN A 9 11.05 2.73 15.24
N ILE A 10 10.50 2.32 14.10
CA ILE A 10 9.15 1.74 14.01
C ILE A 10 9.24 0.30 14.54
N GLY A 11 8.41 -0.05 15.53
CA GLY A 11 8.37 -1.41 16.08
C GLY A 11 7.81 -2.44 15.09
N ILE A 12 8.09 -3.73 15.31
CA ILE A 12 7.72 -4.81 14.39
C ILE A 12 6.22 -4.83 14.05
N TYR A 13 5.35 -4.65 15.04
CA TYR A 13 3.90 -4.64 14.81
C TYR A 13 3.46 -3.49 13.92
N VAL A 14 4.02 -2.30 14.12
CA VAL A 14 3.71 -1.13 13.29
C VAL A 14 4.28 -1.34 11.88
N ALA A 15 5.50 -1.86 11.75
CA ALA A 15 6.11 -2.18 10.46
C ALA A 15 5.30 -3.22 9.67
N THR A 16 4.89 -4.32 10.32
CA THR A 16 4.02 -5.32 9.71
C THR A 16 2.66 -4.74 9.33
N SER A 17 2.05 -3.92 10.19
CA SER A 17 0.75 -3.30 9.89
C SER A 17 0.82 -2.30 8.73
N LEU A 18 1.97 -1.63 8.55
CA LEU A 18 2.23 -0.75 7.41
C LEU A 18 2.27 -1.57 6.11
N VAL A 19 2.98 -2.70 6.12
CA VAL A 19 3.06 -3.60 4.95
C VAL A 19 1.70 -4.22 4.65
N VAL A 20 1.04 -4.83 5.63
CA VAL A 20 -0.28 -5.46 5.43
C VAL A 20 -1.31 -4.42 4.98
N GLY A 21 -1.34 -3.25 5.63
CA GLY A 21 -2.28 -2.19 5.31
C GLY A 21 -2.13 -1.60 3.90
N SER A 22 -0.88 -1.42 3.47
CA SER A 22 -0.56 -0.95 2.11
C SER A 22 -0.92 -2.00 1.04
N MET A 23 -0.77 -3.30 1.34
CA MET A 23 -1.11 -4.39 0.42
C MET A 23 -2.62 -4.61 0.27
N ILE A 24 -3.38 -4.53 1.37
CA ILE A 24 -4.85 -4.69 1.36
C ILE A 24 -5.49 -3.58 0.50
N GLY A 25 -4.99 -2.34 0.62
CA GLY A 25 -5.38 -1.22 -0.25
C GLY A 25 -6.89 -1.01 -0.36
N SER A 26 -7.35 -0.54 -1.52
CA SER A 26 -8.76 -0.56 -1.95
C SER A 26 -9.11 -1.80 -2.79
N GLY A 27 -8.09 -2.47 -3.35
CA GLY A 27 -8.25 -3.55 -4.31
C GLY A 27 -8.92 -4.79 -3.74
N ILE A 28 -8.65 -5.15 -2.47
CA ILE A 28 -9.19 -6.39 -1.86
C ILE A 28 -10.72 -6.43 -1.87
N PHE A 29 -11.38 -5.27 -1.79
CA PHE A 29 -12.84 -5.17 -1.76
C PHE A 29 -13.46 -5.23 -3.16
N MET A 30 -12.70 -4.86 -4.20
CA MET A 30 -13.14 -4.93 -5.61
C MET A 30 -12.79 -6.27 -6.26
N LEU A 31 -11.75 -6.93 -5.78
CA LEU A 31 -11.21 -8.19 -6.32
C LEU A 31 -12.26 -9.31 -6.40
N PRO A 32 -13.08 -9.60 -5.37
CA PRO A 32 -14.10 -10.65 -5.45
C PRO A 32 -15.11 -10.42 -6.58
N ALA A 33 -15.59 -9.19 -6.75
CA ALA A 33 -16.53 -8.85 -7.82
C ALA A 33 -15.90 -9.00 -9.22
N ALA A 34 -14.61 -8.66 -9.36
CA ALA A 34 -13.88 -8.87 -10.61
C ALA A 34 -13.64 -10.36 -10.89
N MET A 35 -13.26 -11.13 -9.88
CA MET A 35 -12.99 -12.57 -9.99
C MET A 35 -14.26 -13.39 -10.20
N ALA A 36 -15.40 -12.96 -9.65
CA ALA A 36 -16.69 -13.62 -9.85
C ALA A 36 -17.08 -13.71 -11.33
N LYS A 37 -16.67 -12.74 -12.15
CA LYS A 37 -16.88 -12.77 -13.62
C LYS A 37 -16.08 -13.87 -14.32
N ILE A 38 -14.96 -14.27 -13.73
CA ILE A 38 -14.09 -15.35 -14.24
C ILE A 38 -14.56 -16.71 -13.68
N GLY A 39 -15.14 -16.72 -12.48
CA GLY A 39 -15.64 -17.92 -11.80
C GLY A 39 -14.58 -18.56 -10.89
N SER A 40 -14.86 -19.78 -10.41
CA SER A 40 -14.05 -20.49 -9.40
C SER A 40 -12.61 -20.78 -9.84
N ILE A 41 -12.33 -20.81 -11.15
CA ILE A 41 -10.98 -20.99 -11.69
C ILE A 41 -10.01 -19.87 -11.27
N SER A 42 -10.54 -18.68 -10.92
CA SER A 42 -9.75 -17.57 -10.36
C SER A 42 -8.97 -17.93 -9.09
N LEU A 43 -9.39 -18.97 -8.35
CA LEU A 43 -8.67 -19.47 -7.18
C LEU A 43 -7.26 -19.99 -7.53
N LEU A 44 -7.07 -20.58 -8.72
CA LEU A 44 -5.74 -21.01 -9.17
C LEU A 44 -4.82 -19.80 -9.42
N GLY A 45 -5.38 -18.71 -9.96
CA GLY A 45 -4.64 -17.45 -10.13
C GLY A 45 -4.24 -16.83 -8.78
N TRP A 46 -5.12 -16.92 -7.78
CA TRP A 46 -4.81 -16.51 -6.41
C TRP A 46 -3.69 -17.34 -5.78
N LEU A 47 -3.74 -18.67 -5.93
CA LEU A 47 -2.66 -19.53 -5.45
C LEU A 47 -1.33 -19.21 -6.13
N PHE A 48 -1.33 -19.08 -7.46
CA PHE A 48 -0.13 -18.76 -8.22
C PHE A 48 0.48 -17.41 -7.82
N SER A 49 -0.34 -16.36 -7.73
CA SER A 49 0.09 -15.03 -7.30
C SER A 49 0.57 -15.02 -5.84
N GLY A 50 -0.10 -15.76 -4.95
CA GLY A 50 0.31 -15.93 -3.56
C GLY A 50 1.69 -16.57 -3.42
N VAL A 51 1.96 -17.64 -4.18
CA VAL A 51 3.29 -18.26 -4.22
C VAL A 51 4.34 -17.27 -4.73
N GLY A 52 4.05 -16.54 -5.81
CA GLY A 52 4.94 -15.49 -6.33
C GLY A 52 5.25 -14.41 -5.30
N ALA A 53 4.24 -13.94 -4.56
CA ALA A 53 4.40 -12.96 -3.49
C ALA A 53 5.28 -13.48 -2.35
N LEU A 54 5.14 -14.75 -1.96
CA LEU A 54 5.98 -15.38 -0.94
C LEU A 54 7.45 -15.48 -1.38
N LEU A 55 7.69 -15.89 -2.63
CA LEU A 55 9.04 -15.93 -3.19
C LEU A 55 9.68 -14.53 -3.19
N LEU A 56 8.93 -13.51 -3.60
CA LEU A 56 9.39 -12.13 -3.58
C LEU A 56 9.70 -11.65 -2.15
N ALA A 57 8.85 -12.00 -1.18
CA ALA A 57 9.07 -11.67 0.24
C ALA A 57 10.36 -12.32 0.79
N ILE A 58 10.67 -13.55 0.39
CA ILE A 58 11.93 -14.23 0.76
C ILE A 58 13.13 -13.50 0.15
N VAL A 59 13.05 -13.08 -1.11
CA VAL A 59 14.10 -12.30 -1.78
C VAL A 59 14.37 -11.00 -1.03
N PHE A 60 13.32 -10.22 -0.72
CA PHE A 60 13.47 -8.98 0.04
C PHE A 60 13.99 -9.21 1.47
N SER A 61 13.56 -10.30 2.13
CA SER A 61 14.07 -10.69 3.45
C SER A 61 15.58 -10.94 3.42
N ARG A 62 16.08 -11.68 2.41
CA ARG A 62 17.52 -11.93 2.24
C ARG A 62 18.28 -10.65 1.90
N LEU A 63 17.77 -9.83 0.97
CA LEU A 63 18.40 -8.57 0.58
C LEU A 63 18.49 -7.57 1.75
N SER A 64 17.44 -7.51 2.60
CA SER A 64 17.46 -6.64 3.78
C SER A 64 18.54 -6.99 4.80
N LYS A 65 18.95 -8.27 4.87
CA LYS A 65 20.05 -8.75 5.72
C LYS A 65 21.41 -8.52 5.07
N LEU A 66 21.50 -8.68 3.75
CA LEU A 66 22.75 -8.47 2.98
C LEU A 66 23.12 -6.99 2.85
N VAL A 67 22.11 -6.13 2.67
CA VAL A 67 22.27 -4.68 2.50
C VAL A 67 21.41 -3.96 3.55
N PRO A 68 21.89 -3.85 4.80
CA PRO A 68 21.16 -3.20 5.91
C PRO A 68 21.27 -1.67 5.84
N LYS A 69 21.00 -1.10 4.65
CA LYS A 69 20.99 0.34 4.37
C LYS A 69 19.54 0.78 4.11
N THR A 70 19.22 2.03 4.45
CA THR A 70 17.94 2.63 4.09
C THR A 70 17.86 2.85 2.58
N GLY A 71 16.70 2.58 1.97
CA GLY A 71 16.46 2.82 0.54
C GLY A 71 15.77 1.67 -0.19
N GLY A 72 15.76 0.46 0.39
CA GLY A 72 14.99 -0.68 -0.10
C GLY A 72 15.14 -0.92 -1.61
N PRO A 73 14.05 -0.81 -2.42
CA PRO A 73 14.10 -1.04 -3.87
C PRO A 73 15.16 -0.24 -4.63
N TYR A 74 15.57 0.94 -4.14
CA TYR A 74 16.63 1.74 -4.75
C TYR A 74 18.04 1.19 -4.43
N ILE A 75 18.27 0.83 -3.16
CA ILE A 75 19.62 0.54 -2.68
C ILE A 75 20.09 -0.86 -3.10
N TYR A 76 19.17 -1.84 -3.22
CA TYR A 76 19.56 -3.20 -3.59
C TYR A 76 20.13 -3.28 -5.02
N PRO A 77 19.48 -2.71 -6.06
CA PRO A 77 20.04 -2.71 -7.41
C PRO A 77 21.27 -1.80 -7.52
N LYS A 78 21.33 -0.71 -6.75
CA LYS A 78 22.52 0.16 -6.73
C LYS A 78 23.77 -0.58 -6.26
N GLU A 79 23.68 -1.33 -5.17
CA GLU A 79 24.83 -2.07 -4.63
C GLU A 79 25.21 -3.27 -5.52
N GLY A 80 24.25 -3.86 -6.23
CA GLY A 80 24.51 -5.00 -7.13
C GLY A 80 24.96 -4.62 -8.55
N PHE A 81 24.48 -3.50 -9.09
CA PHE A 81 24.61 -3.16 -10.52
C PHE A 81 25.08 -1.73 -10.79
N GLY A 82 25.35 -0.94 -9.74
CA GLY A 82 25.87 0.43 -9.86
C GLY A 82 24.79 1.52 -9.92
N ASP A 83 25.26 2.76 -9.97
CA ASP A 83 24.41 3.95 -9.76
C ASP A 83 23.29 4.12 -10.79
N PHE A 84 23.53 3.79 -12.06
CA PHE A 84 22.53 3.96 -13.12
C PHE A 84 21.30 3.06 -12.93
N ILE A 85 21.50 1.77 -12.65
CA ILE A 85 20.42 0.82 -12.39
C ILE A 85 19.71 1.15 -11.08
N GLY A 86 20.49 1.57 -10.06
CA GLY A 86 19.93 2.13 -8.82
C GLY A 86 18.99 3.30 -9.10
N PHE A 87 19.45 4.28 -9.88
CA PHE A 87 18.64 5.45 -10.28
C PHE A 87 17.36 5.05 -10.99
N LEU A 88 17.43 4.19 -12.01
CA LEU A 88 16.24 3.72 -12.73
C LEU A 88 15.22 3.05 -11.80
N SER A 89 15.69 2.19 -10.89
CA SER A 89 14.81 1.52 -9.93
C SER A 89 14.17 2.51 -8.95
N GLY A 90 14.96 3.43 -8.39
CA GLY A 90 14.45 4.44 -7.47
C GLY A 90 13.44 5.39 -8.15
N TRP A 91 13.74 5.84 -9.37
CA TRP A 91 12.87 6.71 -10.15
C TRP A 91 11.57 6.02 -10.54
N GLY A 92 11.65 4.79 -11.06
CA GLY A 92 10.47 3.99 -11.39
C GLY A 92 9.60 3.70 -10.18
N TYR A 93 10.22 3.39 -9.03
CA TYR A 93 9.50 3.19 -7.77
C TYR A 93 8.78 4.47 -7.31
N TRP A 94 9.44 5.63 -7.40
CA TRP A 94 8.84 6.91 -7.04
C TRP A 94 7.64 7.26 -7.93
N LEU A 95 7.76 7.11 -9.25
CA LEU A 95 6.65 7.31 -10.19
C LEU A 95 5.49 6.35 -9.91
N SER A 96 5.79 5.08 -9.61
CA SER A 96 4.77 4.09 -9.24
C SER A 96 3.97 4.51 -8.01
N ILE A 97 4.64 5.05 -6.98
CA ILE A 97 3.96 5.57 -5.78
C ILE A 97 3.05 6.75 -6.13
N LEU A 98 3.50 7.68 -6.98
CA LEU A 98 2.68 8.83 -7.40
C LEU A 98 1.38 8.37 -8.07
N VAL A 99 1.46 7.45 -9.03
CA VAL A 99 0.29 6.90 -9.74
C VAL A 99 -0.60 6.08 -8.81
N THR A 100 0.00 5.33 -7.88
CA THR A 100 -0.73 4.54 -6.88
C THR A 100 -1.54 5.44 -5.95
N ASN A 101 -0.95 6.53 -5.45
CA ASN A 101 -1.66 7.48 -4.59
C ASN A 101 -2.85 8.14 -5.30
N ALA A 102 -2.68 8.52 -6.58
CA ALA A 102 -3.78 9.04 -7.38
C ALA A 102 -4.92 8.01 -7.55
N SER A 103 -4.56 6.75 -7.87
CA SER A 103 -5.52 5.65 -8.00
C SER A 103 -6.29 5.39 -6.70
N ILE A 104 -5.61 5.44 -5.54
CA ILE A 104 -6.23 5.27 -4.23
C ILE A 104 -7.23 6.41 -3.95
N ALA A 105 -6.89 7.66 -4.26
CA ALA A 105 -7.78 8.80 -4.07
C ALA A 105 -9.03 8.72 -4.95
N ILE A 106 -8.88 8.26 -6.18
CA ILE A 106 -10.00 8.00 -7.10
C ILE A 106 -10.89 6.87 -6.55
N ALA A 107 -10.30 5.76 -6.11
CA ALA A 107 -11.06 4.65 -5.53
C ALA A 107 -11.83 5.09 -4.26
N PHE A 108 -11.19 5.87 -3.39
CA PHE A 108 -11.84 6.46 -2.22
C PHE A 108 -13.04 7.34 -2.61
N THR A 109 -12.86 8.19 -3.63
CA THR A 109 -13.95 9.03 -4.15
C THR A 109 -15.11 8.17 -4.65
N GLY A 110 -14.83 7.09 -5.40
CA GLY A 110 -15.84 6.14 -5.85
C GLY A 110 -16.65 5.54 -4.69
N TYR A 111 -16.00 5.17 -3.59
CA TYR A 111 -16.69 4.69 -2.39
C TYR A 111 -17.51 5.79 -1.71
N LEU A 112 -16.99 7.01 -1.60
CA LEU A 112 -17.67 8.13 -0.94
C LEU A 112 -18.95 8.54 -1.68
N LEU A 113 -18.92 8.56 -3.02
CA LEU A 113 -20.05 8.96 -3.85
C LEU A 113 -21.25 8.01 -3.76
N VAL A 114 -21.05 6.75 -3.33
CA VAL A 114 -22.15 5.82 -3.02
C VAL A 114 -22.99 6.32 -1.84
N PHE A 115 -22.37 6.96 -0.85
CA PHE A 115 -23.04 7.49 0.34
C PHE A 115 -23.60 8.90 0.13
N VAL A 116 -23.08 9.65 -0.85
CA VAL A 116 -23.54 11.01 -1.19
C VAL A 116 -23.92 11.08 -2.68
N PRO A 117 -25.06 10.49 -3.09
CA PRO A 117 -25.43 10.40 -4.50
C PRO A 117 -25.60 11.75 -5.19
N VAL A 118 -25.95 12.81 -4.45
CA VAL A 118 -26.05 14.18 -4.98
C VAL A 118 -24.73 14.64 -5.62
N TRP A 119 -23.59 14.10 -5.18
CA TRP A 119 -22.29 14.45 -5.72
C TRP A 119 -21.85 13.54 -6.87
N SER A 120 -22.51 12.39 -7.09
CA SER A 120 -22.12 11.43 -8.13
C SER A 120 -22.43 11.94 -9.54
N GLU A 121 -23.38 12.87 -9.68
CA GLU A 121 -23.71 13.50 -10.96
C GLU A 121 -22.90 14.78 -11.22
N SER A 122 -22.18 15.29 -10.22
CA SER A 122 -21.39 16.51 -10.34
C SER A 122 -19.97 16.22 -10.82
N GLN A 123 -19.67 16.60 -12.06
CA GLN A 123 -18.31 16.50 -12.61
C GLN A 123 -17.27 17.27 -11.77
N VAL A 124 -17.69 18.39 -11.15
CA VAL A 124 -16.82 19.16 -10.25
C VAL A 124 -16.49 18.35 -9.01
N ALA A 125 -17.48 17.67 -8.40
CA ALA A 125 -17.24 16.87 -7.19
C ALA A 125 -16.35 15.66 -7.49
N ILE A 126 -16.58 14.97 -8.60
CA ILE A 126 -15.77 13.80 -9.04
C ILE A 126 -14.28 14.16 -9.17
N ILE A 127 -13.96 15.38 -9.62
CA ILE A 127 -12.58 15.84 -9.79
C ILE A 127 -12.02 16.46 -8.50
N ALA A 128 -12.81 17.26 -7.78
CA ALA A 128 -12.34 18.00 -6.62
C ALA A 128 -12.06 17.10 -5.41
N VAL A 129 -12.91 16.12 -5.14
CA VAL A 129 -12.78 15.22 -3.99
C VAL A 129 -11.43 14.49 -3.96
N PRO A 130 -10.96 13.79 -5.00
CA PRO A 130 -9.68 13.08 -4.96
C PRO A 130 -8.50 14.03 -4.77
N ILE A 131 -8.56 15.25 -5.35
CA ILE A 131 -7.52 16.27 -5.17
C ILE A 131 -7.45 16.71 -3.70
N VAL A 132 -8.60 17.03 -3.10
CA VAL A 132 -8.69 17.40 -1.67
C VAL A 132 -8.17 16.28 -0.78
N VAL A 133 -8.53 15.03 -1.07
CA VAL A 133 -8.05 13.86 -0.32
C VAL A 133 -6.53 13.72 -0.39
N VAL A 134 -5.93 13.86 -1.57
CA VAL A 134 -4.46 13.81 -1.71
C VAL A 134 -3.77 14.89 -0.88
N TRP A 135 -4.26 16.13 -0.94
CA TRP A 135 -3.69 17.24 -0.17
C TRP A 135 -3.87 17.07 1.34
N LEU A 136 -5.04 16.58 1.78
CA LEU A 136 -5.31 16.26 3.17
C LEU A 136 -4.34 15.19 3.69
N LEU A 137 -4.18 14.09 2.94
CA LEU A 137 -3.26 13.01 3.32
C LEU A 137 -1.80 13.46 3.29
N THR A 138 -1.44 14.34 2.35
CA THR A 138 -0.11 14.96 2.29
C THR A 138 0.14 15.80 3.54
N TRP A 139 -0.80 16.65 3.92
CA TRP A 139 -0.73 17.46 5.13
C TRP A 139 -0.59 16.62 6.41
N ILE A 140 -1.36 15.53 6.51
CA ILE A 140 -1.26 14.58 7.62
C ILE A 140 0.14 13.93 7.66
N ASN A 141 0.67 13.51 6.50
CA ASN A 141 2.02 12.94 6.41
C ASN A 141 3.11 13.94 6.79
N SER A 142 2.95 15.24 6.46
CA SER A 142 3.91 16.28 6.84
C SER A 142 3.99 16.53 8.35
N ARG A 143 2.97 16.15 9.14
CA ARG A 143 2.96 16.31 10.61
C ARG A 143 3.75 15.22 11.37
N GLY A 144 4.25 14.19 10.69
CA GLY A 144 5.22 13.25 11.24
C GLY A 144 4.88 11.77 11.06
N ILE A 145 5.93 10.96 10.91
CA ILE A 145 5.88 9.54 10.54
C ILE A 145 5.11 8.68 11.57
N LYS A 146 5.17 9.04 12.86
CA LYS A 146 4.43 8.32 13.91
C LYS A 146 2.92 8.42 13.74
N SER A 147 2.40 9.60 13.37
CA SER A 147 0.96 9.80 13.15
C SER A 147 0.47 8.95 11.97
N GLY A 148 1.26 8.86 10.89
CA GLY A 148 0.97 8.00 9.74
C GLY A 148 0.94 6.51 10.13
N GLY A 149 1.88 6.07 10.95
CA GLY A 149 1.93 4.68 11.45
C GLY A 149 0.69 4.29 12.27
N TYR A 150 0.22 5.16 13.17
CA TYR A 150 -1.00 4.89 13.95
C TYR A 150 -2.27 4.91 13.10
N LEU A 151 -2.40 5.87 12.18
CA LEU A 151 -3.53 5.90 11.22
C LEU A 151 -3.55 4.64 10.36
N GLN A 152 -2.38 4.17 9.91
CA GLN A 152 -2.29 2.92 9.15
C GLN A 152 -2.68 1.72 10.00
N LEU A 153 -2.20 1.62 11.24
CA LEU A 153 -2.58 0.51 12.14
C LEU A 153 -4.10 0.46 12.35
N THR A 154 -4.72 1.59 12.68
CA THR A 154 -6.17 1.67 12.89
C THR A 154 -6.94 1.30 11.63
N THR A 155 -6.56 1.84 10.46
CA THR A 155 -7.23 1.51 9.20
C THR A 155 -7.02 0.06 8.78
N THR A 156 -5.85 -0.52 9.04
CA THR A 156 -5.59 -1.95 8.77
C THR A 156 -6.50 -2.83 9.61
N ILE A 157 -6.63 -2.58 10.92
CA ILE A 157 -7.52 -3.34 11.80
C ILE A 157 -8.98 -3.20 11.32
N LEU A 158 -9.41 -1.97 11.02
CA LEU A 158 -10.77 -1.69 10.51
C LEU A 158 -11.05 -2.38 9.17
N LYS A 159 -10.05 -2.60 8.32
CA LYS A 159 -10.20 -3.33 7.05
C LYS A 159 -10.25 -4.86 7.25
N ILE A 160 -9.46 -5.39 8.18
CA ILE A 160 -9.38 -6.83 8.45
C ILE A 160 -10.67 -7.36 9.07
N ILE A 161 -11.30 -6.61 9.98
CA ILE A 161 -12.52 -7.05 10.68
C ILE A 161 -13.65 -7.42 9.71
N PRO A 162 -14.09 -6.55 8.77
CA PRO A 162 -15.10 -6.90 7.78
C PRO A 162 -14.70 -8.07 6.89
N LEU A 163 -13.43 -8.18 6.49
CA LEU A 163 -12.95 -9.29 5.68
C LEU A 163 -13.09 -10.63 6.42
N VAL A 164 -12.72 -10.67 7.69
CA VAL A 164 -12.87 -11.87 8.53
C VAL A 164 -14.34 -12.22 8.73
N ILE A 165 -15.20 -11.22 9.00
CA ILE A 165 -16.64 -11.43 9.12
C ILE A 165 -17.21 -12.04 7.83
N VAL A 166 -16.91 -11.45 6.67
CA VAL A 166 -17.37 -11.97 5.36
C VAL A 166 -16.80 -13.36 5.08
N THR A 167 -15.60 -13.68 5.54
CA THR A 167 -14.99 -15.00 5.33
C THR A 167 -15.63 -16.09 6.20
N ILE A 168 -16.03 -15.76 7.44
CA ILE A 168 -16.58 -16.72 8.42
C ILE A 168 -18.10 -16.83 8.33
N ALA A 169 -18.78 -15.69 8.15
CA ALA A 169 -20.24 -15.61 8.11
C ALA A 169 -20.81 -15.63 6.67
N GLY A 170 -19.94 -15.51 5.66
CA GLY A 170 -20.30 -15.62 4.25
C GLY A 170 -20.63 -17.04 3.83
#